data_AF-A0A351HE16-F1
#
_entry.id   AF-A0A351HE16-F1
#
_cell.length_a   1.000
_cell.length_b   1.000
_cell.length_c   1.000
_cell.angle_alpha   90.00
_cell.angle_beta   90.00
_cell.angle_gamma   90.00
#
_symmetry.space_group_name_H-M   'P 1'
#
loop_
_entity.id
_entity.type
_entity.pdbx_description
1 polymer ?
#
loop_
_entity_poly.entity_id
_entity_poly.type
_entity_poly.pdbx_seq_one_letter_code
_entity_poly.pdbx_strand_id
1 'polypeptide(L)'
;LSGVSNDARDIRDAAEQGNTDAVLATEVLIDSIRHWAGSFFFKMGGAEAIVFTAGIGENDAELRAAVCAGLEDLGVQIDPTANAKAIRGVEGIISAPDSKIKVIVIPANEELVIAREVFRKVSK
;
A
#
# COMPACT_ATOMS: atom_id res chain seq x y z
N LEU A 1 17.97 9.19 -4.23
CA LEU A 1 18.02 9.37 -2.76
C LEU A 1 18.82 8.26 -2.12
N SER A 2 18.43 6.98 -2.28
CA SER A 2 19.13 5.83 -1.65
C SER A 2 20.57 5.60 -2.13
N GLY A 3 20.89 5.92 -3.38
CA GLY A 3 22.20 5.60 -3.97
C GLY A 3 22.43 4.11 -4.25
N VAL A 4 21.39 3.27 -4.10
CA VAL A 4 21.47 1.80 -4.24
C VAL A 4 20.89 1.33 -5.58
N SER A 5 19.59 1.50 -5.77
CA SER A 5 18.81 0.97 -6.89
C SER A 5 17.50 1.76 -7.02
N ASN A 6 16.74 1.49 -8.09
CA ASN A 6 15.35 1.95 -8.24
C ASN A 6 14.32 0.89 -7.77
N ASP A 7 14.77 -0.33 -7.44
CA ASP A 7 13.90 -1.37 -6.89
C ASP A 7 13.72 -1.18 -5.39
N ALA A 8 12.47 -1.11 -4.92
CA ALA A 8 12.16 -0.91 -3.50
C ALA A 8 12.65 -2.07 -2.62
N ARG A 9 12.80 -3.29 -3.18
CA ARG A 9 13.32 -4.45 -2.45
C ARG A 9 14.80 -4.26 -2.15
N ASP A 10 15.60 -3.88 -3.15
CA ASP A 10 17.02 -3.61 -2.98
C ASP A 10 17.26 -2.47 -1.97
N ILE A 11 16.41 -1.44 -2.01
CA ILE A 11 16.48 -0.32 -1.06
C ILE A 11 16.16 -0.79 0.36
N ARG A 12 15.11 -1.60 0.55
CA ARG A 12 14.76 -2.14 1.88
C ARG A 12 15.89 -3.03 2.41
N ASP A 13 16.41 -3.94 1.60
CA ASP A 13 17.49 -4.84 2.00
C ASP A 13 18.75 -4.05 2.42
N ALA A 14 19.06 -2.95 1.72
CA ALA A 14 20.15 -2.05 2.10
C ALA A 14 19.85 -1.28 3.40
N ALA A 15 18.60 -0.85 3.61
CA ALA A 15 18.19 -0.18 4.84
C ALA A 15 18.30 -1.11 6.05
N GLU A 16 17.90 -2.38 5.93
CA GLU A 16 18.06 -3.42 6.96
C GLU A 16 19.54 -3.69 7.30
N GLN A 17 20.44 -3.50 6.33
CA GLN A 17 21.90 -3.60 6.52
C GLN A 17 22.53 -2.31 7.08
N GLY A 18 21.72 -1.30 7.43
CA GLY A 18 22.18 -0.06 8.07
C GLY A 18 22.59 1.05 7.11
N ASN A 19 22.27 0.96 5.81
CA ASN A 19 22.49 2.07 4.88
C ASN A 19 21.53 3.22 5.19
N THR A 20 22.07 4.33 5.73
CA THR A 20 21.29 5.50 6.14
C THR A 20 20.56 6.19 5.01
N ASP A 21 21.13 6.21 3.80
CA ASP A 21 20.49 6.83 2.63
C ASP A 21 19.32 5.98 2.14
N ALA A 22 19.42 4.65 2.27
CA ALA A 22 18.32 3.74 1.98
C ALA A 22 17.18 3.85 3.01
N VAL A 23 17.51 3.98 4.30
CA VAL A 23 16.51 4.28 5.35
C VAL A 23 15.79 5.59 5.04
N LEU A 24 16.53 6.66 4.76
CA LEU A 24 15.96 7.97 4.41
C LEU A 24 15.09 7.89 3.15
N ALA A 25 15.50 7.10 2.15
CA ALA A 25 14.70 6.92 0.93
C ALA A 25 13.35 6.24 1.21
N THR A 26 13.32 5.24 2.09
CA THR A 26 12.09 4.57 2.52
C THR A 26 11.20 5.53 3.31
N GLU A 27 11.76 6.31 4.23
CA GLU A 27 11.02 7.31 5.01
C GLU A 27 10.38 8.38 4.12
N VAL A 28 11.11 8.89 3.12
CA VAL A 28 10.59 9.86 2.15
C VAL A 28 9.48 9.25 1.29
N LEU A 29 9.59 7.97 0.93
CA LEU A 29 8.52 7.27 0.21
C LEU A 29 7.24 7.17 1.06
N ILE A 30 7.37 6.77 2.33
CA ILE A 30 6.25 6.68 3.27
C ILE A 30 5.58 8.05 3.46
N ASP A 31 6.38 9.11 3.67
CA ASP A 31 5.87 10.47 3.82
C ASP A 31 5.11 10.94 2.57
N SER A 32 5.66 10.70 1.38
CA SER A 32 5.00 11.03 0.11
C SER A 32 3.66 10.32 -0.06
N ILE A 33 3.59 9.03 0.28
CA ILE A 33 2.32 8.26 0.26
C ILE A 33 1.31 8.90 1.22
N ARG A 34 1.72 9.20 2.45
CA ARG A 34 0.85 9.83 3.46
C ARG A 34 0.40 11.23 3.03
N HIS A 35 1.27 12.01 2.40
CA HIS A 35 0.94 13.33 1.86
C HIS A 35 -0.22 13.27 0.85
N TRP A 36 -0.10 12.40 -0.15
CA TRP A 36 -1.14 12.27 -1.18
C TRP A 36 -2.42 11.63 -0.66
N ALA A 37 -2.29 10.56 0.14
CA ALA A 37 -3.45 9.90 0.76
C ALA A 37 -4.22 10.86 1.68
N GLY A 38 -3.51 11.62 2.53
CA GLY A 38 -4.10 12.63 3.41
C GLY A 38 -4.78 13.77 2.65
N SER A 39 -4.18 14.22 1.54
CA SER A 39 -4.79 15.23 0.65
C SER A 39 -6.14 14.75 0.11
N PHE A 40 -6.23 13.51 -0.36
CA PHE A 40 -7.49 12.95 -0.83
C PHE A 40 -8.48 12.71 0.30
N PHE A 41 -8.03 12.18 1.44
CA PHE A 41 -8.86 11.98 2.62
C PHE A 41 -9.57 13.28 3.03
N PHE A 42 -8.82 14.39 3.09
CA PHE A 42 -9.40 15.69 3.44
C PHE A 42 -10.36 16.21 2.37
N LYS A 43 -10.00 16.11 1.08
CA LYS A 43 -10.86 16.53 -0.03
C LYS A 43 -12.19 15.79 -0.09
N MET A 44 -12.21 14.52 0.31
CA MET A 44 -13.40 13.67 0.31
C MET A 44 -14.21 13.76 1.61
N GLY A 45 -13.70 14.43 2.65
CA GLY A 45 -14.33 14.49 3.97
C GLY A 45 -14.20 13.20 4.79
N GLY A 46 -13.24 12.34 4.44
CA GLY A 46 -13.02 11.05 5.06
C GLY A 46 -12.79 9.94 4.04
N ALA A 47 -12.72 8.70 4.53
CA ALA A 47 -12.66 7.49 3.70
C ALA A 47 -13.35 6.33 4.41
N GLU A 48 -13.96 5.43 3.63
CA GLU A 48 -14.49 4.16 4.12
C GLU A 48 -13.44 3.04 4.02
N ALA A 49 -12.51 3.18 3.07
CA ALA A 49 -11.44 2.22 2.84
C ALA A 49 -10.16 2.87 2.29
N ILE A 50 -9.03 2.23 2.58
CA ILE A 50 -7.72 2.45 1.97
C ILE A 50 -7.32 1.15 1.26
N VAL A 51 -6.95 1.24 -0.02
CA VAL A 51 -6.57 0.08 -0.83
C VAL A 51 -5.11 0.18 -1.23
N PHE A 52 -4.36 -0.87 -0.93
CA PHE A 52 -3.01 -1.09 -1.44
C PHE A 52 -3.06 -2.06 -2.62
N THR A 53 -2.38 -1.70 -3.71
CA THR A 53 -2.32 -2.44 -4.96
C THR A 53 -0.97 -2.17 -5.64
N ALA A 54 -0.72 -2.84 -6.76
CA ALA A 54 0.52 -2.82 -7.54
C ALA A 54 1.77 -3.26 -6.75
N GLY A 55 2.88 -3.44 -7.48
CA GLY A 55 4.12 -4.08 -7.00
C GLY A 55 4.46 -3.87 -5.51
N ILE A 56 4.72 -2.62 -5.10
CA ILE A 56 5.12 -2.32 -3.71
C ILE A 56 3.93 -2.52 -2.75
N GLY A 57 2.76 -1.95 -3.06
CA GLY A 57 1.60 -1.99 -2.17
C GLY A 57 1.10 -3.41 -1.90
N GLU A 58 1.23 -4.32 -2.86
CA GLU A 58 0.83 -5.72 -2.72
C GLU A 58 1.82 -6.55 -1.91
N ASN A 59 3.12 -6.25 -2.01
CA ASN A 59 4.16 -7.17 -1.55
C ASN A 59 4.95 -6.68 -0.33
N ASP A 60 4.78 -5.42 0.07
CA ASP A 60 5.52 -4.81 1.17
C ASP A 60 4.63 -4.57 2.40
N ALA A 61 4.53 -5.59 3.26
CA ALA A 61 3.72 -5.51 4.47
C ALA A 61 4.25 -4.47 5.47
N GLU A 62 5.56 -4.27 5.53
CA GLU A 62 6.20 -3.30 6.42
C GLU A 62 5.89 -1.87 5.99
N LEU A 63 5.99 -1.59 4.69
CA LEU A 63 5.61 -0.28 4.14
C LEU A 63 4.13 0.02 4.39
N ARG A 64 3.23 -0.96 4.19
CA ARG A 64 1.80 -0.75 4.51
C ARG A 64 1.58 -0.40 5.98
N ALA A 65 2.24 -1.12 6.89
CA ALA A 65 2.17 -0.84 8.32
C ALA A 65 2.70 0.56 8.64
N ALA A 66 3.84 0.95 8.07
CA ALA A 66 4.45 2.27 8.30
C ALA A 66 3.59 3.42 7.73
N VAL A 67 2.97 3.23 6.56
CA VAL A 67 2.02 4.20 5.98
C VAL A 67 0.82 4.40 6.91
N CYS A 68 0.30 3.32 7.51
CA CYS A 68 -0.87 3.37 8.39
C CYS A 68 -0.58 3.71 9.86
N ALA A 69 0.68 3.74 10.30
CA ALA A 69 1.04 3.96 11.70
C ALA A 69 0.62 5.36 12.21
N GLY A 70 0.10 5.43 13.43
CA GLY A 70 -0.29 6.71 14.05
C GLY A 70 -1.61 7.28 13.51
N LEU A 71 -2.40 6.49 12.78
CA LEU A 71 -3.70 6.88 12.22
C LEU A 71 -4.88 6.28 13.01
N GLU A 72 -4.64 5.74 14.20
CA GLU A 72 -5.63 5.06 15.03
C GLU A 72 -6.80 5.98 15.39
N ASP A 73 -6.50 7.25 15.71
CA ASP A 73 -7.50 8.28 16.02
C ASP A 73 -8.32 8.70 14.79
N LEU A 74 -7.79 8.49 13.58
CA LEU A 74 -8.52 8.65 12.32
C LEU A 74 -9.33 7.39 11.96
N GLY A 75 -9.25 6.34 12.78
CA GLY A 75 -10.01 5.11 12.63
C GLY A 75 -9.34 4.05 11.76
N VAL A 76 -8.03 4.15 11.52
CA VAL A 76 -7.24 3.13 10.80
C VAL A 76 -6.46 2.29 11.80
N GLN A 77 -6.75 0.99 11.85
CA GLN A 77 -6.01 0.03 12.67
C GLN A 77 -5.68 -1.21 11.84
N ILE A 78 -4.41 -1.63 11.82
CA ILE A 78 -3.93 -2.79 11.06
C ILE A 78 -3.94 -4.04 11.94
N ASP A 79 -4.40 -5.17 11.39
CA ASP A 79 -4.12 -6.50 11.93
C ASP A 79 -2.75 -6.96 11.40
N PRO A 80 -1.70 -7.07 12.25
CA PRO A 80 -0.37 -7.44 11.80
C PRO A 80 -0.31 -8.83 11.16
N THR A 81 -1.14 -9.77 11.63
CA THR A 81 -1.19 -11.14 11.11
C THR A 81 -1.83 -11.17 9.73
N ALA A 82 -2.95 -10.45 9.56
CA ALA A 82 -3.60 -10.34 8.25
C ALA A 82 -2.70 -9.61 7.25
N ASN A 83 -2.07 -8.51 7.68
CA ASN A 83 -1.15 -7.73 6.87
C ASN A 83 0.04 -8.57 6.37
N ALA A 84 0.67 -9.37 7.25
CA ALA A 84 1.79 -10.23 6.87
C ALA A 84 1.41 -11.34 5.88
N LYS A 85 0.15 -11.79 5.88
CA LYS A 85 -0.36 -12.85 4.98
C LYS A 85 -0.77 -12.33 3.60
N ALA A 86 -1.15 -11.05 3.50
CA ALA A 86 -1.61 -10.43 2.26
C ALA A 86 -0.43 -9.99 1.37
N ILE A 87 0.32 -10.97 0.84
CA ILE A 87 1.46 -10.77 -0.06
C ILE A 87 1.40 -11.75 -1.23
N ARG A 88 2.19 -11.52 -2.30
CA ARG A 88 2.34 -12.46 -3.43
C ARG A 88 1.00 -12.82 -4.10
N GLY A 89 0.18 -11.81 -4.36
CA GLY A 89 -1.12 -11.97 -5.03
C GLY A 89 -2.27 -12.42 -4.12
N VAL A 90 -2.06 -12.49 -2.80
CA VAL A 90 -3.14 -12.73 -1.83
C VAL A 90 -3.91 -11.43 -1.59
N GLU A 91 -5.17 -11.40 -2.04
CA GLU A 91 -6.14 -10.35 -1.70
C GLU A 91 -6.65 -10.53 -0.27
N GLY A 92 -6.88 -9.42 0.45
CA GLY A 92 -7.49 -9.51 1.77
C GLY A 92 -7.67 -8.19 2.49
N ILE A 93 -8.61 -8.19 3.45
CA ILE A 93 -8.73 -7.12 4.44
C ILE A 93 -7.61 -7.31 5.46
N ILE A 94 -6.81 -6.25 5.66
CA ILE A 94 -5.68 -6.22 6.57
C ILE A 94 -5.89 -5.29 7.77
N SER A 95 -7.04 -4.62 7.85
CA SER A 95 -7.43 -3.85 9.03
C SER A 95 -7.95 -4.75 10.15
N ALA A 96 -7.76 -4.34 11.39
CA ALA A 96 -8.33 -5.00 12.57
C ALA A 96 -9.88 -4.99 12.52
N PRO A 97 -10.56 -5.95 13.17
CA PRO A 97 -12.03 -6.04 13.15
C PRO A 97 -12.77 -4.78 13.67
N ASP A 98 -12.13 -4.02 14.56
CA ASP A 98 -12.62 -2.79 15.16
C ASP A 98 -12.14 -1.51 14.46
N SER A 99 -11.35 -1.63 13.39
CA SER A 99 -10.97 -0.51 12.54
C SER A 99 -12.21 0.10 11.87
N LYS A 100 -12.38 1.43 11.99
CA LYS A 100 -13.51 2.15 11.37
C LYS A 100 -13.34 2.26 9.86
N ILE A 101 -12.09 2.40 9.41
CA ILE A 101 -11.71 2.44 8.00
C ILE A 101 -11.14 1.07 7.64
N LYS A 102 -11.66 0.46 6.56
CA LYS A 102 -11.11 -0.80 6.07
C LYS A 102 -9.78 -0.56 5.39
N VAL A 103 -8.79 -1.40 5.67
CA VAL A 103 -7.55 -1.42 4.89
C VAL A 103 -7.49 -2.73 4.14
N ILE A 104 -7.26 -2.68 2.83
CA ILE A 104 -7.42 -3.81 1.93
C ILE A 104 -6.21 -3.89 1.00
N VAL A 105 -5.72 -5.11 0.75
CA VAL A 105 -4.78 -5.40 -0.34
C VAL A 105 -5.57 -6.02 -1.48
N ILE A 106 -5.54 -5.41 -2.67
CA ILE A 106 -6.20 -5.91 -3.88
C ILE A 106 -5.17 -5.97 -5.00
N PRO A 107 -4.80 -7.16 -5.51
CA PRO A 107 -3.87 -7.27 -6.62
C PRO A 107 -4.42 -6.61 -7.89
N ALA A 108 -3.62 -5.77 -8.52
CA ALA A 108 -3.97 -5.19 -9.81
C ALA A 108 -3.97 -6.30 -10.88
N ASN A 109 -4.92 -6.19 -11.82
CA ASN A 109 -4.94 -7.04 -13.01
C ASN A 109 -5.41 -6.20 -14.20
N GLU A 110 -4.50 -5.40 -14.70
CA GLU A 110 -4.71 -4.47 -15.80
C GLU A 110 -5.12 -5.21 -17.09
N GLU A 111 -4.53 -6.38 -17.35
CA GLU A 111 -4.85 -7.21 -18.51
C GLU A 111 -6.31 -7.67 -18.48
N LEU A 112 -6.83 -8.06 -17.30
CA LEU A 112 -8.24 -8.44 -17.15
C LEU A 112 -9.18 -7.25 -17.37
N VAL A 113 -8.81 -6.06 -16.92
CA VAL A 113 -9.58 -4.84 -17.17
C VAL A 113 -9.67 -4.57 -18.68
N ILE A 114 -8.53 -4.65 -19.39
CA ILE A 114 -8.47 -4.48 -20.84
C ILE A 114 -9.30 -5.54 -21.54
N ALA A 115 -9.15 -6.81 -21.18
CA ALA A 115 -9.89 -7.92 -21.79
C ALA A 115 -11.41 -7.77 -21.63
N ARG A 116 -11.87 -7.36 -20.43
CA ARG A 116 -13.29 -7.07 -20.17
C ARG A 116 -13.82 -5.91 -21.01
N GLU A 117 -13.02 -4.86 -21.19
CA GLU A 117 -13.41 -3.71 -22.02
C GLU A 117 -13.46 -4.08 -23.50
N VAL A 118 -12.48 -4.84 -24.01
CA VAL A 118 -12.50 -5.36 -25.39
C VAL A 118 -13.73 -6.23 -25.60
N PHE A 119 -14.00 -7.19 -24.71
CA PHE A 119 -15.18 -8.06 -24.79
C PHE A 119 -16.47 -7.24 -24.87
N ARG A 120 -16.64 -6.25 -23.98
CA ARG A 120 -17.81 -5.35 -23.96
C ARG A 120 -18.01 -4.59 -25.27
N LYS A 121 -16.92 -4.22 -25.96
CA LYS A 121 -16.99 -3.50 -27.24
C LYS A 121 -17.29 -4.40 -28.44
N VAL A 122 -16.80 -5.65 -28.44
CA VAL A 122 -16.98 -6.58 -29.57
C VAL A 122 -18.22 -7.47 -29.45
N SER A 123 -18.83 -7.56 -28.28
CA SER A 123 -20.07 -8.32 -28.04
C SER A 123 -21.35 -7.49 -28.16
N LYS A 124 -21.26 -6.27 -28.70
CA LYS A 124 -22.40 -5.49 -29.20
C LYS A 124 -22.57 -5.71 -30.70
#